data_AF-A0A3L8BV41-F1
#
_entry.id   AF-A0A3L8BV41-F1
#
_cell.length_a   1.000
_cell.length_b   1.000
_cell.length_c   1.000
_cell.angle_alpha   90.00
_cell.angle_beta   90.00
_cell.angle_gamma   90.00
#
_symmetry.space_group_name_H-M   'P 1'
#
loop_
_entity.id
_entity.type
_entity.pdbx_description
1 polymer ?
#
loop_
_entity_poly.entity_id
_entity_poly.type
_entity_poly.pdbx_seq_one_letter_code
_entity_poly.pdbx_strand_id
1 'polypeptide(L)'
;MFDFLQTLLAFVVTLGLLIFVHEYGHFWVARRCGVKVIRFSVGFGQPLFKWMDRHGTEFVVATLPLGGFVKMLGEPGSDIHEHQKQYSFAHKSVFQRFAIVSAGPLVNLVFAILLYWMLFVSGVTSLAPYVGDVKPGSQAEAAGFQTMDEIVAVDGEKTESWDDVTMALIAKIGESVQVRFSVRPEGSSGTVERTLDLQNWMQGQEKTHPLQLLGMEPFFPPIPPVLGELVDGRAAQKQGMQSGDRVLAVN
;
A
#
# COMPACT_ATOMS: atom_id res chain seq x y z
N MET A 1 -13.40 -14.64 15.02
CA MET A 1 -12.68 -15.90 14.68
C MET A 1 -12.26 -15.95 13.22
N PHE A 2 -13.17 -15.67 12.27
CA PHE A 2 -12.86 -15.63 10.84
C PHE A 2 -11.77 -14.60 10.50
N ASP A 3 -11.91 -13.37 11.00
CA ASP A 3 -10.94 -12.29 10.79
C ASP A 3 -9.54 -12.61 11.33
N PHE A 4 -9.49 -13.29 12.47
CA PHE A 4 -8.22 -13.77 13.04
C PHE A 4 -7.58 -14.80 12.12
N LEU A 5 -8.34 -15.78 11.63
CA LEU A 5 -7.82 -16.81 10.72
C LEU A 5 -7.36 -16.22 9.39
N GLN A 6 -8.12 -15.27 8.84
CA GLN A 6 -7.75 -14.53 7.63
C GLN A 6 -6.47 -13.74 7.84
N THR A 7 -6.35 -13.00 8.94
CA THR A 7 -5.15 -12.22 9.26
C THR A 7 -3.94 -13.12 9.46
N LEU A 8 -4.11 -14.25 10.17
CA LEU A 8 -3.06 -15.23 10.38
C LEU A 8 -2.61 -15.86 9.06
N LEU A 9 -3.55 -16.24 8.20
CA LEU A 9 -3.25 -16.81 6.88
C LEU A 9 -2.54 -15.79 5.99
N ALA A 10 -3.05 -14.55 5.94
CA ALA A 10 -2.44 -13.45 5.19
C ALA A 10 -1.02 -13.16 5.69
N PHE A 11 -0.81 -13.16 7.00
CA PHE A 11 0.51 -13.01 7.60
C PHE A 11 1.46 -14.13 7.17
N VAL A 12 1.05 -15.40 7.30
CA VAL A 12 1.87 -16.56 6.92
C VAL A 12 2.23 -16.54 5.44
N VAL A 13 1.26 -16.23 4.56
CA VAL A 13 1.47 -16.15 3.11
C VAL A 13 2.39 -14.99 2.76
N THR A 14 2.16 -13.80 3.31
CA THR A 14 2.95 -12.60 3.01
C THR A 14 4.38 -12.75 3.50
N LEU A 15 4.57 -13.21 4.74
CA LEU A 15 5.89 -13.46 5.32
C LEU A 15 6.62 -14.58 4.56
N GLY A 16 5.92 -15.68 4.25
CA GLY A 16 6.48 -16.79 3.48
C GLY A 16 6.94 -16.38 2.09
N LEU A 17 6.15 -15.55 1.39
CA LEU A 17 6.51 -15.00 0.08
C LEU A 17 7.74 -14.08 0.17
N LEU A 18 7.77 -13.18 1.15
CA LEU A 18 8.89 -12.26 1.36
C LEU A 18 10.21 -13.00 1.65
N ILE A 19 10.15 -14.04 2.47
CA ILE A 19 11.32 -14.85 2.78
C ILE A 19 11.72 -15.70 1.58
N PHE A 20 10.76 -16.32 0.89
CA PHE A 20 11.06 -17.11 -0.32
C PHE A 20 11.79 -16.29 -1.37
N VAL A 21 11.31 -15.07 -1.66
CA VAL A 21 11.94 -14.15 -2.62
C VAL A 21 13.35 -13.76 -2.16
N HIS A 22 13.54 -13.51 -0.86
CA HIS A 22 14.84 -13.21 -0.26
C HIS A 22 15.85 -14.35 -0.43
N GLU A 23 15.48 -15.56 0.02
CA GLU A 23 16.34 -16.74 -0.08
C GLU A 23 16.61 -17.09 -1.54
N TYR A 24 15.61 -16.93 -2.42
CA TYR A 24 15.76 -17.14 -3.85
C TYR A 24 16.82 -16.19 -4.44
N GLY A 25 16.90 -14.95 -3.96
CA GLY A 25 17.96 -14.01 -4.34
C GLY A 25 19.36 -14.55 -4.06
N HIS A 26 19.62 -14.99 -2.82
CA HIS A 26 20.90 -15.61 -2.44
C HIS A 26 21.20 -16.84 -3.29
N PHE A 27 20.22 -17.73 -3.45
CA PHE A 27 20.33 -18.95 -4.25
C PHE A 27 20.69 -18.67 -5.71
N TRP A 28 19.97 -17.74 -6.34
CA TRP A 28 20.13 -17.42 -7.74
C TRP A 28 21.51 -16.82 -8.04
N VAL A 29 21.96 -15.88 -7.21
CA VAL A 29 23.31 -15.28 -7.37
C VAL A 29 24.40 -16.29 -7.03
N ALA A 30 24.25 -17.11 -5.99
CA ALA A 30 25.21 -18.15 -5.64
C ALA A 30 25.48 -19.09 -6.83
N ARG A 31 24.42 -19.56 -7.49
CA ARG A 31 24.55 -20.43 -8.67
C ARG A 31 25.19 -19.71 -9.86
N ARG A 32 24.87 -18.43 -10.09
CA ARG A 32 25.50 -17.60 -11.13
C ARG A 32 26.99 -17.39 -10.87
N CYS A 33 27.41 -17.28 -9.61
CA CYS A 33 28.81 -17.21 -9.22
C CYS A 33 29.52 -18.58 -9.19
N GLY A 34 28.84 -19.65 -9.61
CA GLY A 34 29.37 -21.02 -9.62
C GLY A 34 29.64 -21.57 -8.22
N VAL A 35 28.86 -21.14 -7.22
CA VAL A 35 28.84 -21.74 -5.88
C VAL A 35 27.83 -22.87 -5.88
N LYS A 36 28.22 -24.03 -5.33
CA LYS A 36 27.31 -25.16 -5.16
C LYS A 36 26.40 -24.91 -3.96
N VAL A 37 25.08 -24.92 -4.21
CA VAL A 37 24.07 -24.86 -3.15
C VAL A 37 23.70 -26.29 -2.75
N ILE A 38 23.85 -26.61 -1.47
CA ILE A 38 23.56 -27.94 -0.92
C ILE A 38 22.07 -28.05 -0.62
N ARG A 39 21.51 -27.05 0.05
CA ARG A 39 20.10 -27.04 0.45
C ARG A 39 19.48 -25.66 0.31
N PHE A 40 18.29 -25.61 -0.26
CA PHE A 40 17.40 -24.45 -0.28
C PHE A 40 16.17 -24.80 0.56
N SER A 41 15.97 -24.13 1.67
CA SER A 41 14.84 -24.40 2.59
C SER A 41 13.94 -23.19 2.70
N VAL A 42 12.64 -23.42 2.50
CA VAL A 42 11.58 -22.49 2.87
C VAL A 42 10.96 -22.98 4.17
N GLY A 43 11.07 -22.19 5.21
CA GLY A 43 10.72 -22.55 6.58
C GLY A 43 11.83 -23.26 7.35
N PHE A 44 11.54 -23.50 8.63
CA PHE A 44 12.37 -24.23 9.59
C PHE A 44 11.67 -25.51 10.11
N GLY A 45 12.46 -26.39 10.72
CA GLY A 45 11.97 -27.59 11.38
C GLY A 45 11.99 -28.84 10.48
N GLN A 46 11.01 -29.71 10.69
CA GLN A 46 10.93 -30.98 9.96
C GLN A 46 10.55 -30.72 8.49
N PRO A 47 11.19 -31.40 7.52
CA PRO A 47 10.83 -31.27 6.12
C PRO A 47 9.45 -31.89 5.87
N LEU A 48 8.50 -31.10 5.40
CA LEU A 48 7.21 -31.59 4.90
C LEU A 48 7.38 -32.22 3.51
N PHE A 49 8.06 -31.50 2.63
CA PHE A 49 8.39 -31.95 1.29
C PHE A 49 9.86 -31.69 1.02
N LYS A 50 10.52 -32.65 0.35
CA LYS A 50 11.88 -32.50 -0.12
C LYS A 50 12.05 -33.12 -1.50
N TRP A 51 12.80 -32.44 -2.35
CA TRP A 51 13.18 -32.94 -3.67
C TRP A 51 14.58 -32.47 -4.03
N MET A 52 15.24 -33.17 -4.95
CA MET A 52 16.56 -32.77 -5.45
C MET A 52 16.45 -32.27 -6.89
N ASP A 53 17.14 -31.18 -7.20
CA ASP A 53 17.29 -30.73 -8.57
C ASP A 53 18.40 -31.48 -9.31
N ARG A 54 18.47 -31.27 -10.63
CA ARG A 54 19.50 -31.85 -11.50
C ARG A 54 20.94 -31.42 -11.18
N HIS A 55 21.13 -30.43 -10.30
CA HIS A 55 22.44 -29.91 -9.88
C HIS A 55 22.82 -30.36 -8.46
N GLY A 56 22.01 -31.22 -7.84
CA GLY A 56 22.26 -31.77 -6.52
C GLY A 56 21.93 -30.81 -5.37
N THR A 57 21.08 -29.81 -5.60
CA THR A 57 20.50 -28.98 -4.54
C THR A 57 19.25 -29.65 -3.99
N GLU A 58 19.20 -29.85 -2.68
CA GLU A 58 18.00 -30.31 -1.98
C GLU A 58 17.08 -29.12 -1.68
N PHE A 59 15.89 -29.13 -2.27
CA PHE A 59 14.83 -28.18 -1.97
C PHE A 59 13.95 -28.75 -0.87
N VAL A 60 13.67 -27.94 0.15
CA VAL A 60 12.89 -28.32 1.32
C VAL A 60 11.79 -27.30 1.58
N VAL A 61 10.57 -27.77 1.78
CA VAL A 61 9.49 -26.99 2.41
C VAL A 61 9.30 -27.58 3.80
N ALA A 62 9.55 -26.77 4.83
CA ALA A 62 9.51 -27.22 6.22
C ALA A 62 8.20 -26.85 6.91
N THR A 63 7.95 -27.47 8.07
CA THR A 63 6.72 -27.29 8.86
C THR A 63 6.45 -25.86 9.32
N LEU A 64 7.51 -25.08 9.57
CA LEU A 64 7.41 -23.80 10.25
C LEU A 64 7.75 -22.66 9.28
N PRO A 65 6.80 -21.84 8.83
CA PRO A 65 7.01 -20.85 7.75
C PRO A 65 7.77 -19.59 8.20
N LEU A 66 8.27 -19.55 9.43
CA LEU A 66 8.91 -18.38 10.06
C LEU A 66 10.39 -18.21 9.66
N GLY A 67 10.74 -18.45 8.40
CA GLY A 67 12.10 -18.26 7.90
C GLY A 67 12.43 -19.12 6.69
N GLY A 68 13.71 -19.25 6.43
CA GLY A 68 14.28 -19.98 5.31
C GLY A 68 15.80 -19.87 5.36
N PHE A 69 16.49 -20.66 4.55
CA PHE A 69 17.94 -20.53 4.40
C PHE A 69 18.45 -21.18 3.12
N VAL A 70 19.54 -20.64 2.60
CA VAL A 70 20.33 -21.23 1.52
C VAL A 70 21.66 -21.74 2.06
N LYS A 71 21.79 -23.05 2.23
CA LYS A 71 23.06 -23.67 2.66
C LYS A 71 24.00 -23.83 1.47
N MET A 72 25.13 -23.14 1.51
CA MET A 72 26.13 -23.15 0.44
C MET A 72 27.34 -24.02 0.81
N LEU A 73 27.95 -24.63 -0.19
CA LEU A 73 29.19 -25.37 0.01
C LEU A 73 30.30 -24.42 0.47
N GLY A 74 30.92 -24.72 1.61
CA GLY A 74 32.03 -23.93 2.16
C GLY A 74 31.65 -22.88 3.19
N GLU A 75 30.39 -22.85 3.64
CA GLU A 75 30.02 -22.21 4.90
C GLU A 75 30.55 -23.04 6.09
N PRO A 76 30.72 -22.43 7.29
CA PRO A 76 31.20 -23.14 8.47
C PRO A 76 30.45 -24.46 8.72
N GLY A 77 31.18 -25.57 8.89
CA GLY A 77 30.60 -26.92 9.02
C GLY A 77 30.37 -27.67 7.71
N SER A 78 30.94 -27.20 6.59
CA SER A 78 30.99 -27.95 5.32
C SER A 78 32.29 -28.74 5.19
N ASP A 79 32.22 -30.06 4.95
CA ASP A 79 33.41 -30.86 4.58
C ASP A 79 33.77 -30.62 3.11
N ILE A 80 34.81 -29.83 2.87
CA ILE A 80 35.26 -29.46 1.52
C ILE A 80 36.32 -30.46 1.04
N HIS A 81 35.98 -31.27 0.06
CA HIS A 81 36.97 -32.10 -0.64
C HIS A 81 37.81 -31.23 -1.61
N GLU A 82 39.09 -31.58 -1.81
CA GLU A 82 40.05 -30.82 -2.64
C GLU A 82 39.49 -30.40 -4.01
N HIS A 83 38.78 -31.31 -4.68
CA HIS A 83 38.19 -31.11 -6.01
C HIS A 83 36.97 -30.17 -6.04
N GLN A 84 36.38 -29.85 -4.88
CA GLN A 84 35.19 -29.03 -4.75
C GLN A 84 35.48 -27.60 -4.28
N LYS A 85 36.74 -27.28 -3.98
CA LYS A 85 37.18 -25.94 -3.56
C LYS A 85 36.74 -24.85 -4.55
N GLN A 86 36.76 -25.13 -5.85
CA GLN A 86 36.30 -24.18 -6.88
C GLN A 86 34.80 -23.83 -6.80
N TYR A 87 33.98 -24.69 -6.21
CA TYR A 87 32.54 -24.48 -6.02
C TYR A 87 32.19 -23.96 -4.61
N SER A 88 33.20 -23.75 -3.77
CA SER A 88 33.06 -23.30 -2.38
C SER A 88 32.84 -21.79 -2.31
N PHE A 89 31.85 -21.36 -1.53
CA PHE A 89 31.61 -19.95 -1.20
C PHE A 89 32.85 -19.28 -0.60
N ALA A 90 33.52 -19.95 0.34
CA ALA A 90 34.71 -19.42 1.02
C ALA A 90 35.86 -19.09 0.06
N HIS A 91 35.98 -19.83 -1.04
CA HIS A 91 37.05 -19.68 -2.03
C HIS A 91 36.70 -18.73 -3.18
N LYS A 92 35.49 -18.16 -3.21
CA LYS A 92 35.11 -17.12 -4.19
C LYS A 92 35.74 -15.77 -3.85
N SER A 93 35.82 -14.88 -4.83
CA SER A 93 36.33 -13.53 -4.61
C SER A 93 35.45 -12.74 -3.63
N VAL A 94 36.01 -11.70 -3.00
CA VAL A 94 35.26 -10.83 -2.06
C VAL A 94 34.02 -10.24 -2.74
N PHE A 95 34.15 -9.80 -3.99
CA PHE A 95 33.02 -9.26 -4.77
C PHE A 95 31.92 -10.29 -5.02
N GLN A 96 32.27 -11.54 -5.34
CA GLN A 96 31.29 -12.60 -5.53
C GLN A 96 30.57 -12.93 -4.22
N ARG A 97 31.30 -13.05 -3.11
CA ARG A 97 30.68 -13.29 -1.80
C ARG A 97 29.77 -12.15 -1.39
N PHE A 98 30.20 -10.90 -1.59
CA PHE A 98 29.39 -9.72 -1.34
C PHE A 98 28.14 -9.70 -2.21
N ALA A 99 28.25 -10.00 -3.51
CA ALA A 99 27.10 -10.05 -4.41
C ALA A 99 26.09 -11.11 -3.96
N ILE A 100 26.55 -12.29 -3.52
CA ILE A 100 25.69 -13.36 -3.03
C ILE A 100 24.95 -12.93 -1.75
N VAL A 101 25.67 -12.37 -0.77
CA VAL A 101 25.09 -11.97 0.52
C VAL A 101 24.19 -10.72 0.39
N SER A 102 24.46 -9.83 -0.55
CA SER A 102 23.57 -8.68 -0.81
C SER A 102 22.37 -9.02 -1.69
N ALA A 103 22.40 -10.15 -2.40
CA ALA A 103 21.35 -10.54 -3.34
C ALA A 103 19.96 -10.64 -2.71
N GLY A 104 19.83 -11.27 -1.54
CA GLY A 104 18.54 -11.43 -0.87
C GLY A 104 17.86 -10.08 -0.58
N PRO A 105 18.52 -9.15 0.15
CA PRO A 105 18.00 -7.80 0.38
C PRO A 105 17.68 -7.03 -0.91
N LEU A 106 18.56 -7.09 -1.91
CA LEU A 106 18.38 -6.36 -3.17
C LEU A 106 17.19 -6.89 -3.97
N VAL A 107 17.01 -8.21 -4.05
CA VAL A 107 15.86 -8.80 -4.73
C VAL A 107 14.56 -8.45 -4.02
N ASN A 108 14.54 -8.39 -2.68
CA ASN A 108 13.37 -7.92 -1.93
C ASN A 108 13.06 -6.44 -2.22
N LEU A 109 14.07 -5.58 -2.33
CA LEU A 109 13.87 -4.18 -2.69
C LEU A 109 13.26 -4.06 -4.10
N VAL A 110 13.81 -4.78 -5.08
CA VAL A 110 13.27 -4.81 -6.45
C VAL A 110 11.85 -5.36 -6.45
N PHE A 111 11.59 -6.43 -5.68
CA PHE A 111 10.26 -7.02 -5.55
C PHE A 111 9.26 -6.03 -4.98
N ALA A 112 9.63 -5.27 -3.94
CA ALA A 112 8.78 -4.22 -3.38
C ALA A 112 8.47 -3.12 -4.41
N ILE A 113 9.47 -2.66 -5.17
CA ILE A 113 9.26 -1.68 -6.25
C ILE A 113 8.26 -2.21 -7.29
N LEU A 114 8.40 -3.47 -7.71
CA LEU A 114 7.51 -4.10 -8.67
C LEU A 114 6.07 -4.24 -8.13
N LEU A 115 5.91 -4.61 -6.86
CA LEU A 115 4.61 -4.68 -6.21
C LEU A 115 3.94 -3.30 -6.15
N TYR A 116 4.66 -2.27 -5.71
CA TYR A 116 4.14 -0.91 -5.67
C TYR A 116 3.79 -0.40 -7.07
N TRP A 117 4.66 -0.63 -8.06
CA TRP A 117 4.38 -0.25 -9.44
C TRP A 117 3.08 -0.92 -9.94
N MET A 118 2.89 -2.21 -9.69
CA MET A 118 1.67 -2.92 -10.06
C MET A 118 0.43 -2.37 -9.36
N LEU A 119 0.53 -2.01 -8.08
CA LEU A 119 -0.55 -1.36 -7.34
C LEU A 119 -0.93 0.00 -7.93
N PHE A 120 0.04 0.84 -8.28
CA PHE A 120 -0.22 2.14 -8.89
C PHE A 120 -0.79 2.03 -10.31
N VAL A 121 -0.32 1.06 -11.10
CA VAL A 121 -0.87 0.80 -12.45
C VAL A 121 -2.30 0.25 -12.39
N SER A 122 -2.64 -0.51 -11.34
CA SER A 122 -4.01 -1.00 -11.13
C SER A 122 -5.00 0.12 -10.74
N GLY A 123 -4.51 1.32 -10.45
CA GLY A 123 -5.32 2.43 -9.94
C GLY A 123 -5.66 2.26 -8.46
N VAL A 124 -5.83 3.38 -7.76
CA VAL A 124 -6.40 3.42 -6.41
C VAL A 124 -7.87 3.79 -6.52
N THR A 125 -8.75 3.06 -5.86
CA THR A 125 -10.17 3.43 -5.77
C THR A 125 -10.32 4.60 -4.81
N SER A 126 -10.51 5.81 -5.34
CA SER A 126 -10.86 7.01 -4.58
C SER A 126 -12.37 7.24 -4.56
N LEU A 127 -12.84 7.99 -3.57
CA LEU A 127 -14.19 8.54 -3.60
C LEU A 127 -14.21 9.68 -4.62
N ALA A 128 -15.16 9.62 -5.56
CA ALA A 128 -15.39 10.71 -6.51
C ALA A 128 -15.72 12.01 -5.76
N PRO A 129 -15.24 13.17 -6.25
CA PRO A 129 -15.35 14.46 -5.57
C PRO A 129 -16.76 15.07 -5.71
N TYR A 130 -17.73 14.48 -5.02
CA TYR A 130 -19.08 15.02 -4.89
C TYR A 130 -19.13 16.11 -3.82
N VAL A 131 -19.61 17.30 -4.18
CA VAL A 131 -19.84 18.41 -3.26
C VAL A 131 -20.94 18.04 -2.27
N GLY A 132 -20.66 18.18 -0.98
CA GLY A 132 -21.61 18.02 0.11
C GLY A 132 -22.35 19.31 0.40
N ASP A 133 -22.38 19.71 1.67
CA ASP A 133 -23.01 20.96 2.07
C ASP A 133 -22.19 22.16 1.58
N VAL A 134 -22.89 23.15 1.03
CA VAL A 134 -22.32 24.44 0.60
C VAL A 134 -22.76 25.51 1.60
N LYS A 135 -21.79 26.22 2.18
CA LYS A 135 -22.05 27.20 3.23
C LYS A 135 -22.74 28.45 2.68
N PRO A 136 -23.84 28.92 3.30
CA PRO A 136 -24.47 30.18 2.91
C PRO A 136 -23.50 31.37 3.00
N GLY A 137 -23.53 32.24 2.01
CA GLY A 137 -22.65 33.41 1.89
C GLY A 137 -21.20 33.08 1.48
N SER A 138 -20.90 31.83 1.12
CA SER A 138 -19.56 31.42 0.70
C SER A 138 -19.26 31.74 -0.76
N GLN A 139 -17.98 31.68 -1.13
CA GLN A 139 -17.58 31.83 -2.53
C GLN A 139 -18.15 30.71 -3.41
N ALA A 140 -18.21 29.48 -2.88
CA ALA A 140 -18.81 28.36 -3.57
C ALA A 140 -20.32 28.55 -3.83
N GLU A 141 -21.07 29.07 -2.85
CA GLU A 141 -22.47 29.42 -3.08
C GLU A 141 -22.61 30.52 -4.15
N ALA A 142 -21.77 31.55 -4.10
CA ALA A 142 -21.78 32.63 -5.09
C ALA A 142 -21.44 32.17 -6.52
N ALA A 143 -20.56 31.16 -6.66
CA ALA A 143 -20.27 30.49 -7.93
C ALA A 143 -21.36 29.48 -8.34
N GLY A 144 -22.35 29.26 -7.47
CA GLY A 144 -23.54 28.46 -7.70
C GLY A 144 -23.36 26.96 -7.44
N PHE A 145 -22.27 26.52 -6.80
CA PHE A 145 -22.10 25.10 -6.45
C PHE A 145 -23.30 24.60 -5.66
N GLN A 146 -23.72 23.38 -5.97
CA GLN A 146 -24.84 22.72 -5.29
C GLN A 146 -24.37 21.41 -4.67
N THR A 147 -25.08 20.98 -3.63
CA THR A 147 -24.93 19.64 -3.08
C THR A 147 -25.17 18.60 -4.17
N MET A 148 -24.34 17.56 -4.17
CA MET A 148 -24.26 16.50 -5.18
C MET A 148 -23.73 16.92 -6.56
N ASP A 149 -23.16 18.13 -6.72
CA ASP A 149 -22.33 18.43 -7.89
C ASP A 149 -21.07 17.55 -7.87
N GLU A 150 -20.81 16.78 -8.93
CA GLU A 150 -19.55 16.05 -9.11
C GLU A 150 -18.53 16.98 -9.77
N ILE A 151 -17.38 17.22 -9.13
CA ILE A 151 -16.30 17.99 -9.76
C ILE A 151 -15.53 17.09 -10.73
N VAL A 152 -15.70 17.29 -12.03
CA VAL A 152 -15.07 16.43 -13.05
C VAL A 152 -13.73 16.97 -13.54
N ALA A 153 -13.51 18.28 -13.44
CA ALA A 153 -12.23 18.91 -13.75
C ALA A 153 -12.05 20.27 -13.05
N VAL A 154 -10.79 20.66 -12.83
CA VAL A 154 -10.37 21.99 -12.36
C VAL A 154 -9.36 22.56 -13.34
N ASP A 155 -9.62 23.75 -13.87
CA ASP A 155 -8.86 24.40 -14.94
C ASP A 155 -8.62 23.52 -16.20
N GLY A 156 -9.49 22.55 -16.43
CA GLY A 156 -9.39 21.58 -17.54
C GLY A 156 -8.59 20.31 -17.20
N GLU A 157 -7.97 20.25 -16.03
CA GLU A 157 -7.34 19.02 -15.49
C GLU A 157 -8.41 18.13 -14.87
N LYS A 158 -8.48 16.87 -15.30
CA LYS A 158 -9.50 15.92 -14.83
C LYS A 158 -9.27 15.58 -13.36
N THR A 159 -10.36 15.52 -12.58
CA THR A 159 -10.33 15.16 -11.16
C THR A 159 -11.09 13.85 -10.90
N GLU A 160 -10.44 12.89 -10.26
CA GLU A 160 -11.04 11.58 -9.90
C GLU A 160 -11.21 11.43 -8.38
N SER A 161 -10.65 12.36 -7.61
CA SER A 161 -10.67 12.37 -6.16
C SER A 161 -10.72 13.79 -5.59
N TRP A 162 -11.08 13.90 -4.31
CA TRP A 162 -10.95 15.14 -3.55
C TRP A 162 -9.50 15.60 -3.38
N ASP A 163 -8.54 14.67 -3.41
CA ASP A 163 -7.12 15.00 -3.37
C ASP A 163 -6.71 15.75 -4.65
N ASP A 164 -7.20 15.36 -5.82
CA ASP A 164 -6.93 16.05 -7.08
C ASP A 164 -7.45 17.50 -7.06
N VAL A 165 -8.69 17.69 -6.60
CA VAL A 165 -9.30 19.03 -6.46
C VAL A 165 -8.49 19.87 -5.46
N THR A 166 -8.10 19.27 -4.33
CA THR A 166 -7.34 19.95 -3.28
C THR A 166 -5.95 20.34 -3.78
N MET A 167 -5.25 19.46 -4.50
CA MET A 167 -3.95 19.74 -5.10
C MET A 167 -4.03 20.83 -6.18
N ALA A 168 -5.07 20.81 -7.01
CA ALA A 168 -5.31 21.85 -8.01
C ALA A 168 -5.49 23.23 -7.36
N LEU A 169 -6.16 23.30 -6.20
CA LEU A 169 -6.32 24.54 -5.42
C LEU A 169 -5.03 24.95 -4.69
N ILE A 170 -4.28 24.00 -4.13
CA ILE A 170 -2.99 24.26 -3.47
C ILE A 170 -1.96 24.82 -4.46
N ALA A 171 -1.99 24.36 -5.71
CA ALA A 171 -1.11 24.86 -6.76
C ALA A 171 -1.29 26.37 -7.05
N LYS A 172 -2.41 26.97 -6.63
CA LYS A 172 -2.70 28.41 -6.83
C LYS A 172 -2.39 29.28 -5.60
N ILE A 173 -1.80 28.73 -4.55
CA ILE A 173 -1.55 29.49 -3.30
C ILE A 173 -0.70 30.72 -3.60
N GLY A 174 -1.14 31.87 -3.08
CA GLY A 174 -0.50 33.17 -3.28
C GLY A 174 -0.89 33.87 -4.59
N GLU A 175 -1.68 33.25 -5.45
CA GLU A 175 -2.15 33.85 -6.71
C GLU A 175 -3.49 34.60 -6.54
N SER A 176 -3.72 35.59 -7.40
CA SER A 176 -5.05 36.16 -7.67
C SER A 176 -5.48 35.69 -9.07
N VAL A 177 -6.34 34.68 -9.13
CA VAL A 177 -6.67 33.97 -10.37
C VAL A 177 -8.12 33.49 -10.35
N GLN A 178 -8.74 33.43 -11.54
CA GLN A 178 -10.01 32.75 -11.72
C GLN A 178 -9.78 31.27 -11.98
N VAL A 179 -10.34 30.42 -11.13
CA VAL A 179 -10.29 28.97 -11.26
C VAL A 179 -11.62 28.49 -11.84
N ARG A 180 -11.55 27.71 -12.92
CA ARG A 180 -12.72 27.13 -13.58
C ARG A 180 -12.94 25.69 -13.11
N PHE A 181 -14.15 25.39 -12.71
CA PHE A 181 -14.57 24.06 -12.30
C PHE A 181 -15.59 23.54 -13.30
N SER A 182 -15.26 22.43 -13.96
CA SER A 182 -16.25 21.67 -14.69
C SER A 182 -16.96 20.76 -13.68
N VAL A 183 -18.26 20.98 -13.49
CA VAL A 183 -19.09 20.18 -12.58
C VAL A 183 -20.16 19.42 -13.34
N ARG A 184 -20.52 18.23 -12.88
CA ARG A 184 -21.69 17.48 -13.35
C ARG A 184 -22.75 17.52 -12.26
N PRO A 185 -23.85 18.28 -12.45
CA PRO A 185 -24.94 18.32 -11.49
C PRO A 185 -25.62 16.97 -11.31
N GLU A 186 -26.22 16.77 -10.14
CA GLU A 186 -26.96 15.55 -9.82
C GLU A 186 -28.04 15.25 -10.86
N GLY A 187 -28.06 14.01 -11.37
CA GLY A 187 -29.03 13.58 -12.38
C GLY A 187 -28.81 14.13 -13.80
N SER A 188 -27.78 14.96 -14.01
CA SER A 188 -27.39 15.45 -15.34
C SER A 188 -26.28 14.58 -15.95
N SER A 189 -26.37 14.33 -17.25
CA SER A 189 -25.26 13.77 -18.03
C SER A 189 -24.31 14.85 -18.56
N GLY A 190 -24.74 16.11 -18.57
CA GLY A 190 -23.98 17.25 -19.05
C GLY A 190 -23.17 17.93 -17.94
N THR A 191 -22.05 18.54 -18.33
CA THR A 191 -21.21 19.35 -17.44
C THR A 191 -21.55 20.83 -17.55
N VAL A 192 -21.44 21.54 -16.43
CA VAL A 192 -21.62 22.99 -16.30
C VAL A 192 -20.32 23.57 -15.76
N GLU A 193 -19.94 24.75 -16.25
CA GLU A 193 -18.77 25.47 -15.74
C GLU A 193 -19.18 26.37 -14.57
N ARG A 194 -18.45 26.26 -13.44
CA ARG A 194 -18.51 27.18 -12.30
C ARG A 194 -17.17 27.88 -12.19
N THR A 195 -17.16 29.18 -11.92
CA THR A 195 -15.89 29.93 -11.82
C THR A 195 -15.78 30.59 -10.46
N LEU A 196 -14.62 30.43 -9.83
CA LEU A 196 -14.28 31.06 -8.56
C LEU A 196 -13.16 32.07 -8.78
N ASP A 197 -13.39 33.30 -8.35
CA ASP A 197 -12.38 34.36 -8.35
C ASP A 197 -11.60 34.31 -7.03
N LEU A 198 -10.38 33.78 -7.08
CA LEU A 198 -9.50 33.67 -5.92
C LEU A 198 -8.61 34.91 -5.88
N GLN A 199 -8.51 35.55 -4.71
CA GLN A 199 -7.69 36.75 -4.51
C GLN A 199 -6.69 36.50 -3.39
N ASN A 200 -5.40 36.68 -3.67
CA ASN A 200 -4.29 36.35 -2.75
C ASN A 200 -4.52 35.00 -2.05
N TRP A 201 -4.78 33.97 -2.86
CA TRP A 201 -5.34 32.71 -2.40
C TRP A 201 -4.55 32.09 -1.24
N MET A 202 -5.25 31.81 -0.13
CA MET A 202 -4.72 31.23 1.11
C MET A 202 -3.53 31.94 1.77
N GLN A 203 -3.22 33.19 1.40
CA GLN A 203 -2.14 33.92 2.03
C GLN A 203 -2.46 34.17 3.53
N GLY A 204 -1.63 33.63 4.43
CA GLY A 204 -1.88 33.68 5.88
C GLY A 204 -2.93 32.69 6.40
N GLN A 205 -3.43 31.79 5.54
CA GLN A 205 -4.38 30.73 5.87
C GLN A 205 -3.89 29.35 5.41
N GLU A 206 -2.58 29.16 5.32
CA GLU A 206 -1.94 27.97 4.74
C GLU A 206 -2.25 26.68 5.53
N LYS A 207 -2.73 26.80 6.77
CA LYS A 207 -3.12 25.67 7.63
C LYS A 207 -4.59 25.26 7.49
N THR A 208 -5.42 26.07 6.83
CA THR A 208 -6.84 25.78 6.64
C THR A 208 -7.05 24.94 5.40
N HIS A 209 -7.97 23.98 5.43
CA HIS A 209 -8.26 23.16 4.25
C HIS A 209 -8.85 24.02 3.11
N PRO A 210 -8.36 23.93 1.86
CA PRO A 210 -8.82 24.74 0.72
C PRO A 210 -10.34 24.74 0.52
N LEU A 211 -10.96 23.56 0.56
CA LEU A 211 -12.42 23.41 0.40
C LEU A 211 -13.21 24.17 1.48
N GLN A 212 -12.72 24.15 2.72
CA GLN A 212 -13.37 24.84 3.83
C GLN A 212 -13.36 26.36 3.64
N LEU A 213 -12.29 26.92 3.04
CA LEU A 213 -12.19 28.34 2.72
C LEU A 213 -13.15 28.75 1.61
N LEU A 214 -13.37 27.88 0.63
CA LEU A 214 -14.37 28.10 -0.42
C LEU A 214 -15.81 27.94 0.11
N GLY A 215 -15.97 27.34 1.29
CA GLY A 215 -17.27 27.01 1.88
C GLY A 215 -17.90 25.75 1.31
N MET A 216 -17.09 24.84 0.75
CA MET A 216 -17.51 23.51 0.31
C MET A 216 -17.08 22.46 1.32
N GLU A 217 -17.94 21.49 1.57
CA GLU A 217 -17.60 20.29 2.34
C GLU A 217 -17.67 19.07 1.42
N PRO A 218 -16.73 18.09 1.55
CA PRO A 218 -16.85 16.84 0.84
C PRO A 218 -18.14 16.10 1.19
N PHE A 219 -18.88 15.61 0.19
CA PHE A 219 -19.97 14.69 0.44
C PHE A 219 -19.40 13.35 0.93
N PHE A 220 -19.81 12.97 2.13
CA PHE A 220 -19.62 11.62 2.62
C PHE A 220 -21.00 10.95 2.68
N PRO A 221 -21.17 9.76 2.08
CA PRO A 221 -22.43 9.04 2.20
C PRO A 221 -22.75 8.83 3.69
N PRO A 222 -24.01 9.02 4.11
CA PRO A 222 -24.39 8.90 5.51
C PRO A 222 -24.09 7.48 5.99
N ILE A 223 -23.06 7.34 6.82
CA ILE A 223 -22.75 6.07 7.48
C ILE A 223 -23.68 6.00 8.69
N PRO A 224 -24.66 5.08 8.72
CA PRO A 224 -25.58 4.99 9.84
C PRO A 224 -24.76 4.71 11.12
N PRO A 225 -25.04 5.39 12.24
CA PRO A 225 -24.28 5.24 13.49
C PRO A 225 -24.69 3.94 14.19
N VAL A 226 -24.47 2.82 13.53
CA VAL A 226 -24.79 1.47 13.97
C VAL A 226 -23.48 0.80 14.39
N LEU A 227 -23.45 0.28 15.61
CA LEU A 227 -22.27 -0.40 16.13
C LEU A 227 -22.00 -1.64 15.28
N GLY A 228 -20.81 -1.72 14.69
CA GLY A 228 -20.31 -2.90 14.03
C GLY A 228 -19.91 -3.97 15.04
N GLU A 229 -18.81 -4.68 14.80
CA GLU A 229 -18.28 -5.64 15.76
C GLU A 229 -17.73 -4.94 17.00
N LEU A 230 -18.07 -5.45 18.19
CA LEU A 230 -17.54 -4.96 19.46
C LEU A 230 -16.37 -5.83 19.91
N VAL A 231 -15.31 -5.20 20.39
CA VAL A 231 -14.15 -5.92 20.91
C VAL A 231 -14.49 -6.53 22.28
N ASP A 232 -14.30 -7.84 22.39
CA ASP A 232 -14.61 -8.58 23.62
C ASP A 232 -13.85 -8.06 24.85
N GLY A 233 -14.55 -8.01 25.99
CA GLY A 233 -14.01 -7.62 27.30
C GLY A 233 -13.68 -6.13 27.45
N ARG A 234 -13.93 -5.30 26.42
CA ARG A 234 -13.69 -3.86 26.43
C ARG A 234 -14.88 -3.09 27.00
N ALA A 235 -14.67 -1.79 27.21
CA ALA A 235 -15.62 -0.89 27.86
C ALA A 235 -17.01 -0.92 27.22
N ALA A 236 -17.11 -0.92 25.89
CA ALA A 236 -18.39 -0.95 25.18
C ALA A 236 -19.24 -2.19 25.55
N GLN A 237 -18.66 -3.39 25.43
CA GLN A 237 -19.36 -4.63 25.78
C GLN A 237 -19.64 -4.72 27.29
N LYS A 238 -18.72 -4.26 28.15
CA LYS A 238 -18.93 -4.20 29.61
C LYS A 238 -20.05 -3.25 30.03
N GLN A 239 -20.30 -2.22 29.24
CA GLN A 239 -21.41 -1.27 29.42
C GLN A 239 -22.71 -1.76 28.74
N GLY A 240 -22.72 -3.00 28.21
CA GLY A 240 -23.90 -3.64 27.66
C GLY A 240 -24.21 -3.28 26.21
N MET A 241 -23.34 -2.55 25.51
CA MET A 241 -23.50 -2.28 24.09
C MET A 241 -23.41 -3.59 23.29
N GLN A 242 -24.16 -3.66 22.19
CA GLN A 242 -24.25 -4.80 21.28
C GLN A 242 -23.98 -4.39 19.84
N SER A 243 -23.50 -5.33 19.03
CA SER A 243 -23.44 -5.13 17.58
C SER A 243 -24.85 -4.94 17.03
N GLY A 244 -25.05 -3.93 16.19
CA GLY A 244 -26.35 -3.51 15.70
C GLY A 244 -27.02 -2.41 16.51
N ASP A 245 -26.50 -2.05 17.69
CA ASP A 245 -27.03 -0.90 18.45
C ASP A 245 -26.87 0.38 17.64
N ARG A 246 -27.92 1.21 17.62
CA ARG A 246 -27.87 2.53 16.98
C ARG A 246 -27.54 3.58 18.02
N VAL A 247 -26.40 4.25 17.84
CA VAL A 247 -26.01 5.39 18.68
C VAL A 247 -26.93 6.57 18.33
N LEU A 248 -27.71 7.02 19.31
CA LEU A 248 -28.65 8.13 19.15
C LEU A 248 -28.04 9.49 19.50
N ALA A 249 -27.10 9.52 20.45
CA ALA A 249 -26.41 10.73 20.88
C ALA A 249 -25.05 10.38 21.53
N VAL A 250 -24.11 11.32 21.47
CA VAL A 250 -22.82 11.30 22.19
C VAL A 250 -22.65 12.65 22.87
N ASN A 251 -22.29 12.64 24.16
CA ASN A 251 -22.04 13.84 24.96
C ASN A 251 -20.56 14.23 24.96
#